data_AF-A0A925MWK3-F1
#
_entry.id   AF-A0A925MWK3-F1
#
_cell.length_a   1.000
_cell.length_b   1.000
_cell.length_c   1.000
_cell.angle_alpha   90.00
_cell.angle_beta   90.00
_cell.angle_gamma   90.00
#
_symmetry.space_group_name_H-M   'P 1'
#
loop_
_entity.id
_entity.type
_entity.pdbx_description
1 polymer ?
#
loop_
_entity_poly.entity_id
_entity_poly.type
_entity_poly.pdbx_seq_one_letter_code
_entity_poly.pdbx_strand_id
1 'polypeptide(L)' 'MTNQTDGEQPARQLPFAHGRSFATLDEYLAHLERNAAPIDQPWYREIRPGVYQLMTSMRPQGEPAIYTREQLMERYGFQR' A
#
# COMPACT_ATOMS: atom_id res chain seq x y z
N MET A 1 32.62 -6.87 -18.55
CA MET A 1 32.19 -7.12 -17.16
C MET A 1 30.67 -7.23 -17.18
N THR A 2 30.15 -8.44 -17.21
CA THR A 2 28.72 -8.73 -17.08
C THR A 2 28.32 -8.49 -15.63
N ASN A 3 27.25 -7.70 -15.41
CA ASN A 3 26.20 -8.05 -14.46
C ASN A 3 24.95 -7.22 -14.78
N GLN A 4 24.04 -7.88 -15.47
CA GLN A 4 22.63 -7.55 -15.51
C GLN A 4 22.05 -7.76 -14.11
N THR A 5 21.38 -6.74 -13.56
CA THR A 5 20.14 -6.94 -12.80
C THR A 5 19.24 -5.76 -13.13
N ASP A 6 18.44 -6.01 -14.15
CA ASP A 6 17.29 -5.26 -14.60
C ASP A 6 16.16 -5.36 -13.55
N GLY A 7 15.46 -4.27 -13.26
CA GLY A 7 14.00 -4.35 -13.03
C GLY A 7 13.40 -4.09 -11.65
N GLU A 8 14.11 -4.09 -10.53
CA GLU A 8 13.47 -3.84 -9.22
C GLU A 8 13.51 -2.34 -8.85
N GLN A 9 12.68 -1.54 -9.52
CA GLN A 9 12.41 -0.18 -9.06
C GLN A 9 11.73 -0.28 -7.68
N PRO A 10 12.36 0.17 -6.58
CA PRO A 10 11.70 0.12 -5.29
C PRO A 10 10.46 0.99 -5.40
N ALA A 11 9.29 0.39 -5.20
CA ALA A 11 7.99 1.07 -5.15
C ALA A 11 8.18 2.43 -4.45
N ARG A 12 7.99 3.48 -5.24
CA ARG A 12 8.58 4.81 -5.07
C ARG A 12 8.18 5.38 -3.70
N GLN A 13 9.06 5.25 -2.71
CA GLN A 13 8.85 5.69 -1.31
C GLN A 13 7.43 5.42 -0.77
N LEU A 14 7.18 4.17 -0.39
CA LEU A 14 5.94 3.77 0.26
C LEU A 14 5.77 4.52 1.61
N PRO A 15 4.70 5.31 1.79
CA PRO A 15 4.44 5.99 3.05
C PRO A 15 4.16 4.95 4.16
N PHE A 16 4.61 5.22 5.38
CA PHE A 16 4.42 4.33 6.54
C PHE A 16 5.02 2.92 6.41
N ALA A 17 5.85 2.68 5.38
CA ALA A 17 6.59 1.44 5.20
C ALA A 17 7.77 1.26 6.19
N HIS A 18 8.06 2.27 7.01
CA HIS A 18 9.15 2.25 8.00
C HIS A 18 10.51 1.79 7.41
N GLY A 19 10.80 2.19 6.16
CA GLY A 19 12.03 1.83 5.47
C GLY A 19 12.06 0.41 4.90
N ARG A 20 10.94 -0.32 4.92
CA ARG A 20 10.81 -1.64 4.27
C ARG A 20 10.36 -1.48 2.83
N SER A 21 10.91 -2.35 1.98
CA SER A 21 10.42 -2.56 0.62
C SER A 21 9.52 -3.79 0.60
N PHE A 22 8.52 -3.79 -0.27
CA PHE A 22 7.60 -4.90 -0.46
C PHE A 22 7.63 -5.31 -1.93
N ALA A 23 7.62 -6.61 -2.20
CA ALA A 23 7.59 -7.10 -3.57
C ALA A 23 6.19 -6.94 -4.18
N THR A 24 5.15 -7.02 -3.34
CA THR A 24 3.76 -6.93 -3.79
C THR A 24 2.95 -5.92 -2.97
N LEU A 25 1.87 -5.42 -3.58
CA LEU A 25 0.90 -4.57 -2.90
C LEU A 25 0.30 -5.28 -1.67
N ASP A 26 -0.01 -6.57 -1.78
CA ASP A 26 -0.63 -7.34 -0.69
C ASP A 26 0.24 -7.36 0.57
N GLU A 27 1.55 -7.60 0.41
CA GLU A 27 2.50 -7.56 1.53
C GLU A 27 2.57 -6.17 2.18
N TYR A 28 2.54 -5.12 1.36
CA TYR A 28 2.51 -3.75 1.86
C TYR A 28 1.22 -3.44 2.64
N LEU A 29 0.06 -3.90 2.14
CA LEU A 29 -1.22 -3.71 2.82
C LEU A 29 -1.30 -4.50 4.12
N ALA A 30 -0.85 -5.75 4.13
CA ALA A 30 -0.73 -6.56 5.35
C ALA A 30 0.22 -5.92 6.36
N HIS A 31 1.28 -5.27 5.90
CA HIS A 31 2.17 -4.50 6.78
C HIS A 31 1.47 -3.29 7.40
N LEU A 32 0.73 -2.51 6.60
CA LEU A 32 -0.05 -1.38 7.10
C LEU A 32 -1.09 -1.84 8.13
N GLU A 33 -1.83 -2.91 7.86
CA GLU A 33 -2.79 -3.44 8.84
C GLU A 33 -2.11 -3.81 10.17
N ARG A 34 -0.94 -4.45 10.14
CA ARG A 34 -0.24 -4.86 11.36
C ARG A 34 0.44 -3.73 12.12
N ASN A 35 0.94 -2.70 11.41
CA ASN A 35 1.78 -1.65 12.00
C ASN A 35 1.05 -0.32 12.15
N ALA A 36 0.21 0.06 11.17
CA ALA A 36 -0.53 1.32 11.18
C ALA A 36 -1.87 1.21 11.92
N ALA A 37 -2.60 0.08 11.85
CA ALA A 37 -3.88 -0.06 12.57
C ALA A 37 -3.77 0.09 14.11
N PRO A 38 -2.79 -0.49 14.83
CA PRO A 38 -2.72 -0.36 16.29
C PRO A 38 -2.30 1.04 16.77
N ILE A 39 -1.66 1.82 15.91
CA ILE A 39 -1.25 3.21 16.18
C ILE A 39 -2.16 4.23 15.50
N ASP A 40 -3.31 3.78 14.98
CA ASP A 40 -4.35 4.61 14.40
C ASP A 40 -3.87 5.44 13.18
N GLN A 41 -2.86 4.95 12.48
CA GLN A 41 -2.34 5.55 11.25
C GLN A 41 -3.17 5.16 10.02
N PRO A 42 -3.04 5.87 8.90
CA PRO A 42 -3.75 5.55 7.67
C PRO A 42 -3.34 4.17 7.13
N TRP A 43 -4.30 3.26 7.01
CA TRP A 43 -4.11 1.92 6.44
C TRP A 43 -5.26 1.57 5.50
N TYR A 44 -5.10 0.54 4.67
CA TYR A 44 -6.16 0.09 3.75
C TYR A 44 -6.69 -1.27 4.18
N ARG A 45 -8.00 -1.35 4.37
CA ARG A 45 -8.71 -2.58 4.71
C ARG A 45 -9.36 -3.17 3.47
N GLU A 46 -9.14 -4.45 3.18
CA GLU A 46 -9.91 -5.13 2.14
C GLU A 46 -11.38 -5.25 2.57
N ILE A 47 -12.29 -4.73 1.74
CA ILE A 47 -13.74 -4.81 1.98
C ILE A 47 -14.43 -5.77 0.99
N ARG A 48 -13.81 -5.98 -0.18
CA ARG A 48 -14.18 -6.96 -1.21
C ARG A 48 -12.91 -7.39 -1.93
N PRO A 49 -12.89 -8.56 -2.60
CA PRO A 49 -11.71 -9.00 -3.35
C PRO A 49 -11.24 -7.93 -4.34
N GLY A 50 -10.02 -7.40 -4.10
CA GLY A 50 -9.43 -6.34 -4.91
C GLY A 50 -9.99 -4.94 -4.70
N VAL A 51 -10.79 -4.72 -3.65
CA VAL A 51 -11.34 -3.42 -3.26
C VAL A 51 -11.01 -3.13 -1.80
N TYR A 52 -10.37 -2.00 -1.59
CA TYR A 52 -9.80 -1.57 -0.33
C TYR A 52 -10.40 -0.26 0.12
N GLN A 53 -10.67 -0.13 1.41
CA GLN A 53 -11.14 1.09 2.04
C GLN A 53 -10.01 1.70 2.87
N LEU A 54 -9.73 2.99 2.67
CA LEU A 54 -8.79 3.72 3.50
C LEU A 54 -9.40 3.94 4.90
N MET A 55 -8.78 3.32 5.89
CA MET A 55 -9.04 3.49 7.32
C MET A 55 -8.01 4.47 7.88
N THR A 56 -8.50 5.61 8.36
CA THR A 56 -7.68 6.61 9.07
C THR A 56 -8.55 7.26 10.14
N SER A 57 -7.97 7.64 11.27
CA SER A 57 -8.73 8.27 12.35
C SER A 57 -9.05 9.73 12.14
N MET A 58 -8.32 10.42 11.25
CA MET A 58 -8.89 11.59 10.59
C MET A 58 -9.97 11.09 9.64
N ARG A 59 -11.21 10.90 10.13
CA ARG A 59 -12.34 10.61 9.24
C ARG A 59 -12.33 11.68 8.15
N PRO A 60 -12.17 11.32 6.86
CA PRO A 60 -12.46 12.29 5.82
C PRO A 60 -13.91 12.72 6.04
N GLN A 61 -14.16 14.03 6.19
CA GLN A 61 -15.52 14.55 6.25
C GLN A 61 -16.19 14.23 4.91
N GLY A 62 -16.85 13.08 4.82
CA GLY A 62 -17.45 12.59 3.57
C GLY A 62 -17.50 11.07 3.46
N GLU A 63 -17.52 10.61 2.22
CA GLU A 63 -17.63 9.19 1.86
C GLU A 63 -16.32 8.43 2.14
N PRO A 64 -16.41 7.14 2.48
CA PRO A 64 -15.23 6.30 2.66
C PRO A 64 -14.41 6.28 1.36
N ALA A 65 -13.11 6.58 1.46
CA ALA A 65 -12.23 6.51 0.31
C ALA A 65 -11.97 5.04 -0.06
N ILE A 66 -12.63 4.58 -1.11
CA ILE A 66 -12.49 3.24 -1.67
C ILE A 66 -11.49 3.29 -2.84
N TYR A 67 -10.56 2.33 -2.85
CA TYR A 67 -9.54 2.15 -3.86
C TYR A 67 -9.56 0.71 -4.37
N THR A 68 -9.36 0.52 -5.66
CA THR A 68 -9.15 -0.82 -6.22
C THR A 68 -7.69 -1.22 -6.09
N ARG A 69 -7.41 -2.53 -6.19
CA ARG A 69 -6.05 -3.07 -6.25
C ARG A 69 -5.21 -2.33 -7.30
N GLU A 70 -5.76 -2.16 -8.50
CA GLU A 70 -5.11 -1.47 -9.61
C GLU A 70 -4.76 -0.02 -9.26
N GLN A 71 -5.69 0.75 -8.68
CA GLN A 71 -5.44 2.13 -8.25
C GLN A 71 -4.34 2.22 -7.19
N LEU A 72 -4.29 1.28 -6.24
CA LEU A 72 -3.24 1.24 -5.23
C LEU A 72 -1.90 0.85 -5.86
N MET A 73 -1.88 -0.10 -6.80
CA MET A 73 -0.68 -0.48 -7.54
C MET A 73 -0.12 0.72 -8.32
N GLU A 74 -0.97 1.46 -9.05
CA GLU A 74 -0.57 2.67 -9.78
C GLU A 74 -0.08 3.78 -8.83
N ARG A 75 -0.81 4.03 -7.74
CA ARG A 75 -0.45 5.04 -6.75
C ARG A 75 0.91 4.79 -6.10
N TYR A 76 1.21 3.53 -5.84
CA TYR A 76 2.43 3.12 -5.15
C TYR A 76 3.54 2.62 -6.07
N GLY A 77 3.26 2.52 -7.38
CA GLY A 77 4.21 2.05 -8.38
C GLY A 77 4.53 0.55 -8.30
N PHE A 78 3.59 -0.27 -7.80
CA PHE A 78 3.73 -1.73 -7.91
C PHE A 78 3.46 -2.14 -9.36
N GLN A 79 4.44 -2.79 -10.00
CA GLN A 79 4.25 -3.38 -11.31
C GLN A 79 3.65 -4.79 -11.16
N ARG A 80 2.73 -5.12 -12.07
CA ARG A 80 1.98 -6.38 -12.08
C ARG A 80 2.86 -7.57 -12.43
#